data_AF-A0A9E0MJ70-F1
#
_entry.id   AF-A0A9E0MJ70-F1
#
_cell.length_a   1.000
_cell.length_b   1.000
_cell.length_c   1.000
_cell.angle_alpha   90.00
_cell.angle_beta   90.00
_cell.angle_gamma   90.00
#
_symmetry.space_group_name_H-M   'P 1'
#
loop_
_entity.id
_entity.type
_entity.pdbx_description
1 polymer ?
#
loop_
_entity_poly.entity_id
_entity_poly.type
_entity_poly.pdbx_seq_one_letter_code
_entity_poly.pdbx_strand_id
1 'polypeptide(L)'
;MLEIIGLIWFGKKLSHLAQAKHRSGGWGALGVLGWIGGEVVGALYGVSNAATPGGVYGYALLGAALGALGAFGIVRALPALPPPPPVDFPTARVV
;
A
#
# COMPACT_ATOMS: atom_id res chain seq x y z
N MET A 1 -2.37 -16.23 10.05
CA MET A 1 -1.45 -15.38 10.87
C MET A 1 -0.23 -14.92 10.09
N LEU A 2 0.34 -15.77 9.22
CA LEU A 2 1.38 -15.36 8.28
C LEU A 2 0.92 -14.21 7.37
N GLU A 3 -0.36 -14.14 7.02
CA GLU A 3 -0.93 -13.07 6.20
C GLU A 3 -0.77 -11.69 6.84
N ILE A 4 -1.00 -11.58 8.16
CA ILE A 4 -0.86 -10.31 8.89
C ILE A 4 0.60 -9.87 8.96
N ILE A 5 1.52 -10.82 9.19
CA ILE A 5 2.96 -10.53 9.19
C ILE A 5 3.40 -10.03 7.80
N GLY A 6 2.93 -10.70 6.73
CA GLY A 6 3.16 -10.29 5.35
C GLY A 6 2.63 -8.89 5.05
N LEU A 7 1.42 -8.57 5.52
CA LEU A 7 0.80 -7.25 5.39
C LEU A 7 1.57 -6.14 6.10
N ILE A 8 2.01 -6.39 7.35
CA ILE A 8 2.81 -5.42 8.11
C ILE A 8 4.14 -5.16 7.40
N TRP A 9 4.82 -6.21 6.95
CA TRP A 9 6.06 -6.09 6.19
C TRP A 9 5.85 -5.33 4.87
N PHE A 10 4.78 -5.66 4.15
CA PHE A 10 4.46 -5.04 2.87
C PHE A 10 4.09 -3.55 3.04
N GLY A 11 3.28 -3.21 4.04
CA GLY A 11 2.96 -1.82 4.39
C GLY A 11 4.22 -1.00 4.74
N LYS A 12 5.16 -1.59 5.50
CA LYS A 12 6.47 -0.96 5.76
C LYS A 12 7.26 -0.76 4.47
N LYS A 13 7.28 -1.75 3.57
CA LYS A 13 7.97 -1.64 2.28
C LYS A 13 7.41 -0.51 1.42
N LEU A 14 6.08 -0.36 1.36
CA LEU A 14 5.44 0.74 0.62
C LEU A 14 5.71 2.10 1.26
N SER A 15 5.66 2.19 2.60
CA SER A 15 6.02 3.40 3.34
C SER A 15 7.44 3.86 3.01
N HIS A 16 8.42 2.95 3.04
CA HIS A 16 9.80 3.26 2.68
C HIS A 16 9.94 3.70 1.21
N LEU A 17 9.20 3.07 0.30
CA LEU A 17 9.23 3.43 -1.12
C LEU A 17 8.66 4.84 -1.36
N ALA A 18 7.62 5.23 -0.62
CA ALA A 18 7.07 6.58 -0.67
C ALA A 18 7.99 7.62 -0.01
N GLN A 19 8.60 7.29 1.12
CA GLN A 19 9.56 8.16 1.80
C GLN A 19 10.80 8.45 0.95
N ALA A 20 11.29 7.45 0.22
CA ALA A 20 12.38 7.63 -0.76
C ALA A 20 12.04 8.63 -1.88
N LYS A 21 10.76 9.00 -2.01
CA LYS A 21 10.23 9.97 -2.97
C LYS A 21 9.80 11.28 -2.31
N HIS A 22 10.24 11.52 -1.07
CA HIS A 22 9.88 12.68 -0.24
C HIS A 22 8.37 12.77 0.06
N ARG A 23 7.66 11.64 0.05
CA ARG A 23 6.24 11.56 0.44
C ARG A 23 6.07 11.01 1.86
N SER A 24 4.87 11.14 2.41
CA SER A 24 4.56 10.64 3.75
C SER A 24 4.63 9.10 3.82
N GLY A 25 4.90 8.56 5.00
CA GLY A 25 4.83 7.11 5.24
C GLY A 25 3.40 6.53 5.17
N GLY A 26 2.38 7.40 5.14
CA GLY A 26 0.96 7.02 5.08
C GLY A 26 0.59 6.23 3.81
N TRP A 27 1.41 6.30 2.77
CA TRP A 27 1.27 5.47 1.57
C TRP A 27 1.40 3.96 1.84
N GLY A 28 1.92 3.56 3.01
CA GLY A 28 1.87 2.18 3.47
C GLY A 28 0.43 1.63 3.63
N ALA A 29 -0.54 2.49 3.96
CA ALA A 29 -1.94 2.11 4.13
C ALA A 29 -2.57 1.57 2.83
N LEU A 30 -2.08 2.05 1.68
CA LEU A 30 -2.53 1.59 0.36
C LEU A 30 -2.29 0.09 0.15
N GLY A 31 -1.26 -0.47 0.77
CA GLY A 31 -1.01 -1.91 0.71
C GLY A 31 -2.05 -2.72 1.49
N VAL A 32 -2.48 -2.22 2.65
CA VAL A 32 -3.54 -2.85 3.45
C VAL A 32 -4.90 -2.72 2.76
N LEU A 33 -5.20 -1.53 2.23
CA LEU A 33 -6.42 -1.28 1.47
C LEU A 33 -6.47 -2.12 0.19
N GLY A 34 -5.36 -2.22 -0.53
CA GLY A 34 -5.23 -3.05 -1.72
C GLY A 34 -5.45 -4.53 -1.41
N TRP A 35 -4.89 -5.03 -0.31
CA TRP A 35 -5.11 -6.41 0.12
C TRP A 35 -6.57 -6.68 0.46
N ILE A 36 -7.16 -5.90 1.39
CA ILE A 36 -8.54 -6.12 1.84
C ILE A 36 -9.53 -5.92 0.69
N GLY A 37 -9.34 -4.86 -0.12
CA GLY A 37 -10.18 -4.60 -1.28
C GLY A 37 -10.08 -5.72 -2.31
N GLY A 38 -8.87 -6.21 -2.58
CA GLY A 38 -8.64 -7.36 -3.45
C GLY A 38 -9.30 -8.64 -2.92
N GLU A 39 -9.23 -8.88 -1.62
CA GLU A 39 -9.85 -10.04 -0.97
C GLU A 39 -11.38 -10.05 -1.16
N VAL A 40 -12.02 -8.91 -0.92
CA VAL A 40 -13.47 -8.74 -1.10
C VAL A 40 -13.87 -8.96 -2.55
N VAL A 41 -13.16 -8.33 -3.50
CA VAL A 41 -13.45 -8.48 -4.93
C VAL A 41 -13.24 -9.93 -5.39
N GLY A 42 -12.16 -10.58 -4.94
CA GLY A 42 -11.89 -11.98 -5.23
C GLY A 42 -12.96 -12.92 -4.67
N ALA A 43 -13.41 -12.70 -3.43
CA ALA A 43 -14.49 -13.47 -2.82
C ALA A 43 -15.80 -13.31 -3.60
N LEU A 44 -16.18 -12.08 -3.97
CA LEU A 44 -17.37 -11.81 -4.78
C LEU A 44 -17.29 -12.48 -6.15
N TYR A 45 -16.12 -12.49 -6.78
CA TYR A 45 -15.89 -13.21 -8.03
C TYR A 45 -16.03 -14.73 -7.84
N GLY A 46 -15.50 -15.29 -6.75
CA GLY A 46 -15.67 -16.71 -6.44
C GLY A 46 -17.15 -17.10 -6.25
N VAL A 47 -17.91 -16.28 -5.52
CA VAL A 47 -19.35 -16.49 -5.29
C VAL A 47 -20.14 -16.39 -6.59
N SER A 48 -19.85 -15.41 -7.46
CA SER A 48 -20.57 -15.24 -8.73
C SER A 48 -20.33 -16.38 -9.72
N ASN A 49 -19.21 -17.09 -9.59
CA ASN A 49 -18.88 -18.27 -10.39
C ASN A 49 -19.31 -19.59 -9.73
N ALA A 50 -20.16 -19.54 -8.70
CA ALA A 50 -20.63 -20.71 -7.95
C ALA A 50 -19.49 -21.62 -7.45
N ALA A 51 -18.35 -21.04 -7.11
CA ALA A 51 -17.21 -21.80 -6.59
C ALA A 51 -17.58 -22.49 -5.27
N THR A 52 -16.92 -23.62 -4.98
CA THR A 52 -17.01 -24.23 -3.65
C THR A 52 -16.50 -23.26 -2.59
N PRO A 53 -16.85 -23.44 -1.29
CA PRO A 53 -16.32 -22.58 -0.23
C PRO A 53 -14.79 -22.45 -0.23
N GLY A 54 -14.08 -23.54 -0.52
CA GLY A 54 -12.62 -23.52 -0.70
C GLY A 54 -12.16 -22.74 -1.94
N GLY A 55 -12.92 -22.82 -3.04
CA GLY A 55 -12.67 -22.03 -4.24
C GLY A 55 -12.86 -20.53 -4.01
N VAL A 56 -13.91 -20.13 -3.27
CA VAL A 56 -14.13 -18.72 -2.88
C VAL A 56 -12.95 -18.18 -2.09
N TYR A 57 -12.43 -18.96 -1.14
CA TYR A 57 -11.23 -18.58 -0.39
C TYR A 57 -9.99 -18.45 -1.29
N GLY A 58 -9.81 -19.36 -2.25
CA GLY A 58 -8.74 -19.27 -3.24
C GLY A 58 -8.81 -17.99 -4.09
N TYR A 59 -10.00 -17.64 -4.59
CA TYR A 59 -10.21 -16.40 -5.33
C TYR A 59 -9.99 -15.15 -4.47
N ALA A 60 -10.41 -15.19 -3.20
CA ALA A 60 -10.16 -14.10 -2.25
C ALA A 60 -8.66 -13.86 -2.06
N LEU A 61 -7.86 -14.91 -1.85
CA LEU A 61 -6.40 -14.79 -1.72
C LEU A 61 -5.74 -14.27 -3.00
N LEU A 62 -6.18 -14.74 -4.17
CA LEU A 62 -5.68 -14.24 -5.46
C LEU A 62 -6.02 -12.76 -5.66
N GLY A 63 -7.25 -12.38 -5.36
CA GLY A 63 -7.69 -10.98 -5.41
C GLY A 63 -6.86 -10.11 -4.47
N ALA A 64 -6.61 -10.56 -3.23
CA ALA A 64 -5.79 -9.85 -2.26
C ALA A 64 -4.35 -9.66 -2.75
N ALA A 65 -3.75 -10.70 -3.33
CA ALA A 65 -2.41 -10.62 -3.92
C ALA A 65 -2.36 -9.61 -5.09
N LEU A 66 -3.35 -9.64 -5.99
CA LEU A 66 -3.45 -8.70 -7.11
C LEU A 66 -3.66 -7.25 -6.62
N GLY A 67 -4.51 -7.05 -5.61
CA GLY A 67 -4.74 -5.74 -5.02
C GLY A 67 -3.49 -5.18 -4.34
N ALA A 68 -2.72 -6.03 -3.64
CA ALA A 68 -1.42 -5.66 -3.09
C ALA A 68 -0.41 -5.29 -4.19
N LEU A 69 -0.33 -6.07 -5.27
CA LEU A 69 0.54 -5.74 -6.41
C LEU A 69 0.13 -4.42 -7.09
N GLY A 70 -1.18 -4.16 -7.21
CA GLY A 70 -1.71 -2.89 -7.68
C GLY A 70 -1.25 -1.71 -6.80
N ALA A 71 -1.38 -1.83 -5.48
CA ALA A 71 -0.90 -0.83 -4.53
C ALA A 71 0.62 -0.59 -4.66
N PHE A 72 1.41 -1.66 -4.84
CA PHE A 72 2.84 -1.53 -5.10
C PHE A 72 3.11 -0.78 -6.40
N GLY A 73 2.41 -1.11 -7.49
CA GLY A 73 2.51 -0.42 -8.76
C GLY A 73 2.23 1.08 -8.64
N ILE A 74 1.16 1.45 -7.92
CA ILE A 74 0.77 2.84 -7.67
C ILE A 74 1.90 3.58 -6.95
N VAL A 75 2.35 3.09 -5.80
CA VAL A 75 3.41 3.76 -5.01
C VAL A 75 4.72 3.83 -5.79
N ARG A 76 5.04 2.77 -6.56
CA ARG A 76 6.22 2.72 -7.42
C ARG A 76 6.15 3.70 -8.59
N ALA A 77 4.97 3.99 -9.13
CA ALA A 77 4.80 4.94 -10.23
C ALA A 77 4.79 6.40 -9.79
N LEU A 78 4.64 6.70 -8.49
CA LEU A 78 4.61 8.09 -8.01
C LEU A 78 5.88 8.87 -8.38
N PRO A 79 5.77 10.12 -8.86
CA PRO A 79 6.93 10.99 -9.01
C PRO A 79 7.43 11.44 -7.64
N ALA A 80 8.75 11.66 -7.56
CA ALA A 80 9.39 12.28 -6.40
C ALA A 80 8.91 13.73 -6.24
N LEU A 81 8.64 14.14 -5.00
CA LEU A 81 8.35 15.54 -4.72
C LEU A 81 9.63 16.38 -4.74
N PRO A 82 9.57 17.64 -5.21
CA PRO A 82 10.69 18.56 -5.06
C PRO A 82 11.09 18.69 -3.58
N PRO A 83 12.39 18.87 -3.28
CA PRO A 83 12.83 19.13 -1.93
C PRO A 83 12.16 20.42 -1.39
N PRO A 84 11.84 20.48 -0.10
CA PRO A 84 11.28 21.68 0.50
C PRO A 84 12.25 22.86 0.33
N PRO A 85 11.73 24.09 0.16
CA PRO A 85 12.58 25.26 0.03
C PRO A 85 13.46 25.42 1.30
N PRO A 86 14.67 25.99 1.17
CA PRO A 86 15.50 26.32 2.32
C PRO A 86 14.70 27.18 3.31
N VAL A 87 14.69 26.78 4.58
CA VAL A 87 14.14 27.61 5.65
C VAL A 87 15.20 28.65 5.98
N ASP A 88 14.98 29.89 5.56
CA ASP A 88 15.83 31.01 5.95
C ASP A 88 15.44 31.40 7.38
N PHE A 89 16.23 30.96 8.36
CA PHE A 89 16.02 31.38 9.73
C PHE A 89 16.54 32.81 9.84
N PRO A 90 15.71 33.79 10.23
CA PRO A 90 16.22 35.12 10.52
C PRO A 90 17.25 34.94 11.64
N THR A 91 18.52 35.10 11.30
CA THR A 91 19.60 35.20 12.29
C THR A 91 19.22 36.37 13.17
N ALA A 92 18.67 36.08 14.36
CA ALA A 92 18.51 37.06 15.40
C ALA A 92 19.89 37.65 15.62
N ARG A 93 20.10 38.88 15.13
CA ARG A 93 21.29 39.65 15.46
C ARG A 93 21.20 39.86 16.97
N VAL A 94 21.99 39.07 17.71
CA VAL A 94 22.29 39.35 19.10
C VAL A 94 23.06 40.67 19.06
N VAL A 95 22.36 41.75 19.42
CA VAL A 95 22.89 43.11 19.54
C VAL A 95 23.70 43.21 20.82
#